data_AF-A0A099P738-F1
#
_entry.id   AF-A0A099P738-F1
#
_cell.length_a   1.000
_cell.length_b   1.000
_cell.length_c   1.000
_cell.angle_alpha   90.00
_cell.angle_beta   90.00
_cell.angle_gamma   90.00
#
_symmetry.space_group_name_H-M   'P 1'
#
loop_
_entity.id
_entity.type
_entity.pdbx_description
1 polymer ?
#
loop_
_entity_poly.entity_id
_entity_poly.type
_entity_poly.pdbx_seq_one_letter_code
_entity_poly.pdbx_strand_id
1 'polypeptide(L)'
;MKFREAVVSVATSLLLSGFLSARIDSYFWNVEITIPEFESFIFNILKGNSSEWGVEPFHAYFTRYLPKLFASQFELTPILTLLFTLYLSSHKKPDYNVDYVNYGVGTLTTLLWSSYLYMLVLSVNGHKEWRFMVYLVPIFCCIAASAFEWVLSKVGKFIRKLLLLSICLLFLGSLLFSFVFGLISSWNYTGGDAAQKLNLRLIDMYGPNANMIKPIVVHWDVGTCMNGASLFTQIGDNKASQDQWVSMDDQPVKYWIIYDKTEDTDALAQIVDDFDYWVQYDDEPLAQPSDGYEWILVDMLEGYDGINTQLVISLLKNPGQVFAQLFHSIESKNFTWIQNVLDNCIKKKVRGKIWERAKIQSL
;
A
#
# COMPACT_ATOMS: atom_id res chain seq x y z
N MET A 1 -12.04 29.72 25.01
CA MET A 1 -12.49 30.03 23.65
C MET A 1 -14.00 30.26 23.67
N LYS A 2 -14.49 31.39 23.18
CA LYS A 2 -15.94 31.64 23.05
C LYS A 2 -16.47 30.85 21.85
N PHE A 3 -17.67 30.26 21.93
CA PHE A 3 -18.27 29.45 20.84
C PHE A 3 -18.19 30.15 19.46
N ARG A 4 -18.40 31.47 19.45
CA ARG A 4 -18.25 32.31 18.24
C ARG A 4 -16.86 32.24 17.62
N GLU A 5 -15.79 32.27 18.42
CA GLU A 5 -14.41 32.18 17.94
C GLU A 5 -14.15 30.81 17.31
N ALA A 6 -14.72 29.73 17.88
CA ALA A 6 -14.61 28.39 17.34
C ALA A 6 -15.30 28.27 15.99
N VAL A 7 -16.53 28.77 15.88
CA VAL A 7 -17.28 28.78 14.61
C VAL A 7 -16.53 29.59 13.55
N VAL A 8 -16.03 30.77 13.89
CA VAL A 8 -15.26 31.60 12.95
C VAL A 8 -13.99 30.88 12.52
N SER A 9 -13.23 30.31 13.45
CA SER A 9 -12.00 29.57 13.14
C SER A 9 -12.28 28.42 12.17
N VAL A 10 -13.24 27.55 12.50
CA VAL A 10 -13.64 26.42 11.66
C VAL A 10 -14.09 26.88 10.27
N ALA A 11 -14.93 27.91 10.19
CA ALA A 11 -15.39 28.44 8.91
C ALA A 11 -14.23 29.02 8.08
N THR A 12 -13.33 29.79 8.69
CA THR A 12 -12.17 30.35 7.99
C THR A 12 -11.21 29.26 7.51
N SER A 13 -10.94 28.25 8.33
CA SER A 13 -10.10 27.11 7.96
C SER A 13 -10.72 26.33 6.82
N LEU A 14 -12.02 26.01 6.89
CA LEU A 14 -12.74 25.26 5.85
C LEU A 14 -12.74 26.00 4.51
N LEU A 15 -13.01 27.32 4.53
CA LEU A 15 -13.01 28.14 3.31
C LEU A 15 -11.62 28.23 2.70
N LEU A 16 -10.58 28.46 3.53
CA LEU A 16 -9.22 28.57 3.06
C LEU A 16 -8.68 27.24 2.53
N SER A 17 -8.89 26.14 3.26
CA SER A 17 -8.46 24.81 2.83
C SER A 17 -9.23 24.35 1.60
N GLY A 18 -10.54 24.56 1.57
CA GLY A 18 -11.38 24.23 0.42
C GLY A 18 -11.00 25.02 -0.82
N PHE A 19 -10.71 26.32 -0.69
CA PHE A 19 -10.20 27.13 -1.80
C PHE A 19 -8.83 26.63 -2.29
N LEU A 20 -7.92 26.32 -1.36
CA LEU A 20 -6.58 25.87 -1.69
C LEU A 20 -6.61 24.51 -2.39
N SER A 21 -7.35 23.53 -1.85
CA SER A 21 -7.58 22.24 -2.50
C SER A 21 -8.19 22.46 -3.88
N ALA A 22 -9.27 23.22 -3.99
CA ALA A 22 -9.92 23.45 -5.28
C ALA A 22 -8.94 23.99 -6.33
N ARG A 23 -8.09 24.95 -5.98
CA ARG A 23 -7.10 25.50 -6.93
C ARG A 23 -5.98 24.53 -7.27
N ILE A 24 -5.42 23.83 -6.29
CA ILE A 24 -4.32 22.89 -6.49
C ILE A 24 -4.80 21.68 -7.29
N ASP A 25 -5.90 21.08 -6.87
CA ASP A 25 -6.44 19.87 -7.49
C ASP A 25 -6.94 20.14 -8.91
N SER A 26 -7.62 21.28 -9.15
CA SER A 26 -8.01 21.66 -10.52
C SER A 26 -6.82 21.82 -11.46
N TYR A 27 -5.70 22.35 -10.95
CA TYR A 27 -4.47 22.47 -11.74
C TYR A 27 -3.89 21.09 -12.09
N PHE A 28 -3.75 20.19 -11.11
CA PHE A 28 -3.18 18.86 -11.36
C PHE A 28 -4.09 17.96 -12.18
N TRP A 29 -5.41 18.09 -12.04
CA TRP A 29 -6.38 17.29 -12.78
C TRP A 29 -6.76 17.92 -14.13
N ASN A 30 -6.25 19.12 -14.43
CA ASN A 30 -6.52 19.84 -15.67
C ASN A 30 -8.02 20.01 -15.95
N VAL A 31 -8.77 20.39 -14.92
CA VAL A 31 -10.22 20.70 -14.98
C VAL A 31 -10.47 22.13 -14.52
N GLU A 32 -11.61 22.72 -14.91
CA GLU A 32 -11.90 24.14 -14.60
C GLU A 32 -11.94 24.40 -13.09
N ILE A 33 -12.78 23.65 -12.37
CA ILE A 33 -12.90 23.67 -10.90
C ILE A 33 -13.29 22.26 -10.45
N THR A 34 -12.53 21.69 -9.53
CA THR A 34 -12.90 20.49 -8.77
C THR A 34 -12.75 20.76 -7.28
N ILE A 35 -13.60 20.12 -6.48
CA ILE A 35 -13.43 20.03 -5.02
C ILE A 35 -13.45 18.53 -4.70
N PRO A 36 -12.27 17.87 -4.66
CA PRO A 36 -12.19 16.41 -4.63
C PRO A 36 -12.95 15.79 -3.47
N GLU A 37 -12.93 16.38 -2.27
CA GLU A 37 -13.63 15.85 -1.11
C GLU A 37 -15.16 15.90 -1.30
N PHE A 38 -15.67 16.93 -1.96
CA PHE A 38 -17.10 17.07 -2.21
C PHE A 38 -17.57 16.12 -3.32
N GLU A 39 -16.80 16.00 -4.40
CA GLU A 39 -17.08 15.05 -5.47
C GLU A 39 -16.99 13.60 -4.99
N SER A 40 -15.97 13.28 -4.21
CA SER A 40 -15.81 11.98 -3.56
C SER A 40 -16.97 11.69 -2.61
N PHE A 41 -17.42 12.67 -1.82
CA PHE A 41 -18.60 12.52 -0.96
C PHE A 41 -19.86 12.19 -1.78
N ILE A 42 -20.10 12.92 -2.88
CA ILE A 42 -21.23 12.66 -3.76
C ILE A 42 -21.13 11.25 -4.35
N PHE A 43 -19.98 10.89 -4.92
CA PHE A 43 -19.79 9.61 -5.59
C PHE A 43 -19.87 8.41 -4.63
N ASN A 44 -19.19 8.49 -3.49
CA ASN A 44 -19.06 7.35 -2.58
C ASN A 44 -20.23 7.22 -1.60
N ILE A 45 -20.70 8.36 -1.05
CA ILE A 45 -21.71 8.38 0.02
C ILE A 45 -23.11 8.61 -0.54
N LEU A 46 -23.32 9.63 -1.37
CA LEU A 46 -24.66 9.93 -1.89
C LEU A 46 -25.12 8.94 -2.98
N LYS A 47 -24.23 8.57 -3.91
CA LYS A 47 -24.54 7.56 -4.94
C LYS A 47 -24.38 6.12 -4.45
N GLY A 48 -23.70 5.91 -3.33
CA GLY A 48 -23.51 4.58 -2.73
C GLY A 48 -22.44 3.71 -3.36
N ASN A 49 -21.64 4.22 -4.30
CA ASN A 49 -20.63 3.44 -5.03
C ASN A 49 -19.52 2.89 -4.12
N SER A 50 -19.38 3.42 -2.89
CA SER A 50 -18.43 2.89 -1.93
C SER A 50 -18.67 1.40 -1.60
N SER A 51 -19.91 0.90 -1.68
CA SER A 51 -20.20 -0.51 -1.41
C SER A 51 -19.63 -1.48 -2.44
N GLU A 52 -19.29 -1.02 -3.66
CA GLU A 52 -18.66 -1.85 -4.70
C GLU A 52 -17.27 -2.35 -4.27
N TRP A 53 -16.61 -1.62 -3.38
CA TRP A 53 -15.32 -1.96 -2.79
C TRP A 53 -15.44 -2.83 -1.53
N GLY A 54 -16.63 -3.39 -1.27
CA GLY A 54 -16.93 -4.22 -0.11
C GLY A 54 -17.38 -3.44 1.12
N VAL A 55 -18.14 -4.11 1.98
CA VAL A 55 -18.75 -3.54 3.18
C VAL A 55 -18.32 -4.32 4.41
N GLU A 56 -18.06 -3.61 5.50
CA GLU A 56 -17.68 -4.19 6.79
C GLU A 56 -18.56 -3.69 7.93
N PRO A 57 -18.70 -4.48 9.02
CA PRO A 57 -19.47 -4.08 10.20
C PRO A 57 -19.01 -2.75 10.79
N PHE A 58 -19.93 -2.03 11.44
CA PHE A 58 -19.67 -0.73 12.08
C PHE A 58 -18.41 -0.72 12.97
N HIS A 59 -18.20 -1.80 13.74
CA HIS A 59 -17.09 -1.90 14.69
C HIS A 59 -15.73 -2.22 14.05
N ALA A 60 -15.64 -2.45 12.73
CA ALA A 60 -14.41 -2.93 12.10
C ALA A 60 -13.22 -1.97 12.30
N TYR A 61 -13.43 -0.65 12.33
CA TYR A 61 -12.34 0.28 12.67
C TYR A 61 -11.73 0.02 14.05
N PHE A 62 -12.56 -0.30 15.04
CA PHE A 62 -12.13 -0.56 16.40
C PHE A 62 -11.52 -1.95 16.59
N THR A 63 -12.10 -2.97 15.94
CA THR A 63 -11.74 -4.38 16.21
C THR A 63 -10.73 -4.95 15.22
N ARG A 64 -10.61 -4.38 14.02
CA ARG A 64 -9.75 -4.89 12.94
C ARG A 64 -8.67 -3.88 12.57
N TYR A 65 -9.05 -2.65 12.20
CA TYR A 65 -8.10 -1.70 11.63
C TYR A 65 -7.19 -1.06 12.67
N LEU A 66 -7.73 -0.59 13.80
CA LEU A 66 -6.94 0.01 14.87
C LEU A 66 -5.91 -0.99 15.45
N PRO A 67 -6.26 -2.24 15.79
CA PRO A 67 -5.27 -3.22 16.22
C PRO A 67 -4.22 -3.51 15.16
N LYS A 68 -4.64 -3.65 13.89
CA LYS A 68 -3.72 -3.92 12.77
C LYS A 68 -2.70 -2.81 12.55
N LEU A 69 -3.09 -1.54 12.69
CA LEU A 69 -2.19 -0.39 12.57
C LEU A 69 -1.09 -0.39 13.66
N PHE A 70 -1.39 -0.94 14.83
CA PHE A 70 -0.46 -0.98 15.97
C PHE A 70 0.04 -2.40 16.31
N ALA A 71 -0.17 -3.36 15.41
CA ALA A 71 0.12 -4.78 15.65
C ALA A 71 1.62 -5.03 15.89
N SER A 72 2.50 -4.29 15.21
CA SER A 72 3.95 -4.41 15.35
C SER A 72 4.48 -4.04 16.74
N GLN A 73 3.66 -3.34 17.54
CA GLN A 73 3.95 -2.93 18.92
C GLN A 73 3.07 -3.69 19.93
N PHE A 74 2.51 -4.84 19.52
CA PHE A 74 1.57 -5.66 20.33
C PHE A 74 0.40 -4.85 20.90
N GLU A 75 -0.16 -3.94 20.09
CA GLU A 75 -1.33 -3.13 20.47
C GLU A 75 -1.10 -2.24 21.70
N LEU A 76 0.15 -1.98 22.08
CA LEU A 76 0.47 -1.19 23.27
C LEU A 76 -0.11 0.23 23.19
N THR A 77 -0.09 0.85 22.01
CA THR A 77 -0.62 2.20 21.78
C THR A 77 -2.13 2.29 22.11
N PRO A 78 -3.04 1.52 21.48
CA PRO A 78 -4.45 1.58 21.84
C PRO A 78 -4.74 1.19 23.30
N ILE A 79 -3.97 0.25 23.88
CA ILE A 79 -4.08 -0.10 25.31
C ILE A 79 -3.75 1.12 26.19
N LEU A 80 -2.62 1.78 25.94
CA LEU A 80 -2.20 2.97 26.71
C LEU A 80 -3.16 4.15 26.52
N THR A 81 -3.68 4.36 25.30
CA THR A 81 -4.72 5.38 25.06
C THR A 81 -6.00 5.06 25.84
N LEU A 82 -6.43 3.80 25.88
CA LEU A 82 -7.59 3.39 26.67
C LEU A 82 -7.35 3.62 28.17
N LEU A 83 -6.18 3.25 28.69
CA LEU A 83 -5.80 3.51 30.09
C LEU A 83 -5.85 5.01 30.42
N PHE A 84 -5.36 5.87 29.52
CA PHE A 84 -5.45 7.32 29.68
C PHE A 84 -6.90 7.81 29.68
N THR A 85 -7.75 7.27 28.81
CA THR A 85 -9.18 7.59 28.75
C THR A 85 -9.89 7.23 30.06
N LEU A 86 -9.59 6.06 30.62
CA LEU A 86 -10.12 5.61 31.90
C LEU A 86 -9.60 6.46 33.06
N TYR A 87 -8.32 6.85 33.03
CA TYR A 87 -7.72 7.77 34.01
C TYR A 87 -8.43 9.12 34.04
N LEU A 88 -8.64 9.74 32.86
CA LEU A 88 -9.38 10.99 32.72
C LEU A 88 -10.83 10.87 33.22
N SER A 89 -11.48 9.73 32.95
CA SER A 89 -12.87 9.49 33.38
C SER A 89 -13.00 9.29 34.88
N SER A 90 -11.97 8.74 35.53
CA SER A 90 -11.97 8.45 36.97
C SER A 90 -11.56 9.64 37.83
N HIS A 91 -10.74 10.57 37.31
CA HIS A 91 -10.32 11.76 38.02
C HIS A 91 -11.18 12.96 37.62
N LYS A 92 -12.19 13.29 38.44
CA LYS A 92 -12.95 14.55 38.33
C LYS A 92 -12.00 15.73 38.48
N LYS A 93 -11.62 16.33 37.34
CA LYS A 93 -10.61 17.39 37.17
C LYS A 93 -9.23 16.96 37.69
N PRO A 94 -8.32 16.53 36.81
CA PRO A 94 -6.93 16.48 37.19
C PRO A 94 -6.50 17.92 37.52
N ASP A 95 -5.89 18.10 38.69
CA ASP A 95 -5.30 19.36 39.15
C ASP A 95 -4.00 19.60 38.35
N TYR A 96 -4.12 19.76 37.04
CA TYR A 96 -3.00 20.07 36.15
C TYR A 96 -2.66 21.56 36.27
N ASN A 97 -1.91 21.90 37.32
CA ASN A 97 -1.09 23.12 37.32
C ASN A 97 0.12 23.02 36.35
N VAL A 98 0.31 21.87 35.70
CA VAL A 98 1.33 21.67 34.67
C VAL A 98 0.65 21.09 33.42
N ASP A 99 -0.05 21.98 32.72
CA ASP A 99 -0.45 21.77 31.34
C ASP A 99 0.84 21.93 30.51
N TYR A 100 1.53 20.84 30.18
CA TYR A 100 2.76 20.89 29.37
C TYR A 100 2.52 21.49 27.96
N VAL A 101 1.25 21.78 27.62
CA VAL A 101 0.81 22.53 26.44
C VAL A 101 -0.22 23.59 26.86
N ASN A 102 0.28 24.59 27.59
CA ASN A 102 -0.41 25.75 28.14
C ASN A 102 -1.44 26.40 27.18
N TYR A 103 -2.73 26.03 27.26
CA TYR A 103 -3.85 26.81 26.70
C TYR A 103 -5.18 26.68 27.47
N GLY A 104 -5.20 26.16 28.71
CA GLY A 104 -6.40 26.23 29.57
C GLY A 104 -7.63 25.47 29.04
N VAL A 105 -7.44 24.64 28.00
CA VAL A 105 -8.40 23.68 27.45
C VAL A 105 -7.56 22.44 27.21
N GLY A 106 -7.94 21.28 27.74
CA GLY A 106 -7.14 20.06 27.59
C GLY A 106 -6.94 19.70 26.11
N THR A 107 -5.82 20.11 25.52
CA THR A 107 -5.57 20.00 24.08
C THR A 107 -5.57 18.53 23.66
N LEU A 108 -4.87 17.68 24.42
CA LEU A 108 -4.84 16.23 24.18
C LEU A 108 -6.20 15.56 24.40
N THR A 109 -6.98 16.00 25.39
CA THR A 109 -8.31 15.43 25.64
C THR A 109 -9.30 15.81 24.55
N THR A 110 -9.21 17.04 24.05
CA THR A 110 -9.99 17.51 22.90
C THR A 110 -9.63 16.72 21.65
N LEU A 111 -8.35 16.55 21.36
CA LEU A 111 -7.89 15.76 20.21
C LEU A 111 -8.32 14.29 20.32
N LEU A 112 -8.27 13.70 21.52
CA LEU A 112 -8.74 12.34 21.78
C LEU A 112 -10.22 12.18 21.45
N TRP A 113 -11.06 13.04 22.02
CA TRP A 113 -12.51 12.99 21.79
C TRP A 113 -12.86 13.29 20.34
N SER A 114 -12.18 14.23 19.70
CA SER A 114 -12.32 14.48 18.26
C SER A 114 -11.93 13.26 17.44
N SER A 115 -10.89 12.52 17.83
CA SER A 115 -10.45 11.30 17.14
C SER A 115 -11.46 10.17 17.27
N TYR A 116 -12.04 9.99 18.47
CA TYR A 116 -13.12 9.03 18.68
C TYR A 116 -14.38 9.39 17.90
N LEU A 117 -14.78 10.67 17.92
CA LEU A 117 -15.93 11.14 17.14
C LEU A 117 -15.70 10.93 15.64
N TYR A 118 -14.51 11.29 15.14
CA TYR A 118 -14.15 11.08 13.75
C TYR A 118 -14.22 9.61 13.35
N MET A 119 -13.63 8.72 14.15
CA MET A 119 -13.68 7.28 13.91
C MET A 119 -15.11 6.72 13.96
N LEU A 120 -15.97 7.22 14.87
CA LEU A 120 -17.39 6.85 14.95
C LEU A 120 -18.17 7.29 13.70
N VAL A 121 -17.93 8.51 13.21
CA VAL A 121 -18.55 9.02 11.98
C VAL A 121 -18.10 8.19 10.78
N LEU A 122 -16.80 7.92 10.65
CA LEU A 122 -16.29 7.03 9.60
C LEU A 122 -16.88 5.62 9.68
N SER A 123 -17.09 5.10 10.88
CA SER A 123 -17.66 3.76 11.11
C SER A 123 -19.07 3.58 10.55
N VAL A 124 -19.82 4.67 10.35
CA VAL A 124 -21.15 4.66 9.71
C VAL A 124 -21.06 4.25 8.24
N ASN A 125 -19.96 4.57 7.56
CA ASN A 125 -19.78 4.17 6.17
C ASN A 125 -19.62 2.65 6.07
N GLY A 126 -20.30 2.02 5.12
CA GLY A 126 -20.24 0.59 4.90
C GLY A 126 -18.83 0.16 4.51
N HIS A 127 -18.26 0.84 3.53
CA HIS A 127 -16.88 0.64 3.10
C HIS A 127 -15.89 1.26 4.09
N LYS A 128 -14.86 0.50 4.43
CA LYS A 128 -13.87 0.88 5.44
C LYS A 128 -12.47 0.56 4.93
N GLU A 129 -11.55 1.48 5.19
CA GLU A 129 -10.16 1.31 4.82
C GLU A 129 -9.26 1.98 5.85
N TRP A 130 -8.11 1.36 6.12
CA TRP A 130 -7.16 1.88 7.12
C TRP A 130 -6.66 3.28 6.78
N ARG A 131 -6.59 3.65 5.48
CA ARG A 131 -6.13 4.96 5.03
C ARG A 131 -7.03 6.10 5.51
N PHE A 132 -8.33 5.88 5.69
CA PHE A 132 -9.22 6.92 6.22
C PHE A 132 -8.95 7.24 7.68
N MET A 133 -8.45 6.28 8.47
CA MET A 133 -8.15 6.49 9.89
C MET A 133 -6.67 6.78 10.19
N VAL A 134 -5.79 6.80 9.18
CA VAL A 134 -4.34 6.99 9.38
C VAL A 134 -4.03 8.32 10.08
N TYR A 135 -4.86 9.34 9.85
CA TYR A 135 -4.74 10.66 10.47
C TYR A 135 -4.88 10.64 11.99
N LEU A 136 -5.47 9.58 12.55
CA LEU A 136 -5.61 9.41 13.99
C LEU A 136 -4.30 8.92 14.63
N VAL A 137 -3.42 8.27 13.86
CA VAL A 137 -2.21 7.62 14.38
C VAL A 137 -1.33 8.58 15.20
N PRO A 138 -0.98 9.80 14.74
CA PRO A 138 -0.18 10.72 15.53
C PRO A 138 -0.83 11.08 16.86
N ILE A 139 -2.16 11.27 16.88
CA ILE A 139 -2.91 11.63 18.08
C ILE A 139 -2.89 10.47 19.09
N PHE A 140 -3.18 9.25 18.64
CA PHE A 140 -3.11 8.05 19.48
C PHE A 140 -1.69 7.85 20.05
N CYS A 141 -0.64 8.05 19.24
CA CYS A 141 0.75 7.98 19.69
C CYS A 141 1.09 9.02 20.77
N CYS A 142 0.71 10.29 20.58
CA CYS A 142 0.94 11.34 21.59
C CYS A 142 0.24 11.00 22.91
N ILE A 143 -1.00 10.53 22.85
CA ILE A 143 -1.77 10.18 24.05
C ILE A 143 -1.18 8.96 24.74
N ALA A 144 -0.80 7.93 23.98
CA ALA A 144 -0.13 6.75 24.52
C ALA A 144 1.21 7.11 25.18
N ALA A 145 1.99 8.03 24.61
CA ALA A 145 3.23 8.52 25.21
C ALA A 145 2.97 9.23 26.54
N SER A 146 1.98 10.11 26.62
CA SER A 146 1.58 10.76 27.88
C SER A 146 1.09 9.76 28.92
N ALA A 147 0.30 8.76 28.50
CA ALA A 147 -0.15 7.67 29.38
C ALA A 147 1.04 6.87 29.93
N PHE A 148 2.01 6.57 29.07
CA PHE A 148 3.20 5.82 29.45
C PHE A 148 4.07 6.61 30.43
N GLU A 149 4.29 7.90 30.19
CA GLU A 149 4.99 8.78 31.13
C GLU A 149 4.31 8.79 32.51
N TRP A 150 2.98 8.87 32.54
CA TRP A 150 2.22 8.77 33.77
C TRP A 150 2.44 7.42 34.46
N VAL A 151 2.40 6.29 33.75
CA VAL A 151 2.71 4.96 34.32
C VAL A 151 4.13 4.94 34.89
N LEU A 152 5.12 5.46 34.16
CA LEU A 152 6.50 5.53 34.62
C LEU A 152 6.67 6.34 35.91
N SER A 153 5.83 7.35 36.13
CA SER A 153 5.84 8.16 37.37
C SER A 153 5.34 7.39 38.60
N LYS A 154 4.57 6.31 38.41
CA LYS A 154 3.95 5.52 39.49
C LYS A 154 4.74 4.28 39.87
N VAL A 155 5.68 3.84 39.03
CA VAL A 155 6.44 2.61 39.25
C VAL A 155 7.82 2.85 39.87
N GLY A 156 8.33 1.85 40.59
CA GLY A 156 9.66 1.90 41.20
C GLY A 156 10.81 1.93 40.16
N LYS A 157 12.01 2.34 40.60
CA LYS A 157 13.20 2.55 39.73
C LYS A 157 13.54 1.33 38.85
N PHE A 158 13.43 0.12 39.38
CA PHE A 158 13.73 -1.12 38.65
C PHE A 158 12.73 -1.38 37.52
N ILE A 159 11.43 -1.37 37.84
CA ILE A 159 10.33 -1.53 36.87
C ILE A 159 10.42 -0.44 35.79
N ARG A 160 10.69 0.81 36.17
CA ARG A 160 10.88 1.93 35.23
C ARG A 160 11.97 1.65 34.19
N LYS A 161 13.12 1.12 34.61
CA LYS A 161 14.20 0.74 33.68
C LYS A 161 13.76 -0.38 32.74
N LEU A 162 13.04 -1.38 33.23
CA LEU A 162 12.51 -2.47 32.41
C LEU A 162 11.50 -1.98 31.37
N LEU A 163 10.58 -1.10 31.76
CA LEU A 163 9.58 -0.51 30.85
C LEU A 163 10.22 0.37 29.77
N LEU A 164 11.24 1.15 30.12
CA LEU A 164 11.99 1.92 29.13
C LEU A 164 12.75 1.01 28.15
N LEU A 165 13.39 -0.05 28.66
CA LEU A 165 14.05 -1.04 27.82
C LEU A 165 13.05 -1.75 26.90
N SER A 166 11.86 -2.10 27.40
CA SER A 166 10.84 -2.76 26.59
C SER A 166 10.36 -1.88 25.45
N ILE A 167 10.19 -0.56 25.64
CA ILE A 167 9.85 0.35 24.54
C ILE A 167 10.95 0.36 23.47
N CYS A 168 12.22 0.44 23.86
CA CYS A 168 13.32 0.41 22.89
C CYS A 168 13.32 -0.89 22.08
N LEU A 169 13.08 -2.03 22.74
CA LEU A 169 12.99 -3.33 22.07
C LEU A 169 11.76 -3.42 21.16
N LEU A 170 10.61 -2.89 21.57
CA LEU A 170 9.40 -2.83 20.75
C LEU A 170 9.58 -1.94 19.52
N PHE A 171 10.29 -0.83 19.64
CA PHE A 171 10.63 0.02 18.51
C PHE A 171 11.51 -0.72 17.50
N LEU A 172 12.59 -1.36 17.97
CA LEU A 172 13.47 -2.17 17.12
C LEU A 172 12.72 -3.34 16.47
N GLY A 173 11.86 -4.02 17.23
CA GLY A 173 11.00 -5.08 16.73
C GLY A 173 10.03 -4.57 15.66
N SER A 174 9.39 -3.42 15.89
CA SER A 174 8.49 -2.81 14.91
C SER A 174 9.22 -2.42 13.63
N LEU A 175 10.45 -1.89 13.73
CA LEU A 175 11.26 -1.57 12.56
C LEU A 175 11.60 -2.83 11.76
N LEU A 176 12.02 -3.90 12.45
CA LEU A 176 12.30 -5.19 11.82
C LEU A 176 11.05 -5.76 11.14
N PHE A 177 9.89 -5.74 11.80
CA PHE A 177 8.63 -6.18 11.22
C PHE A 177 8.28 -5.37 9.96
N SER A 178 8.45 -4.04 9.98
CA SER A 178 8.22 -3.21 8.79
C SER A 178 9.10 -3.61 7.61
N PHE A 179 10.38 -3.91 7.84
CA PHE A 179 11.26 -4.40 6.78
C PHE A 179 10.82 -5.76 6.26
N VAL A 180 10.51 -6.71 7.14
CA VAL A 180 10.05 -8.05 6.75
C VAL A 180 8.75 -7.98 5.95
N PHE A 181 7.76 -7.23 6.42
CA PHE A 181 6.50 -7.04 5.69
C PHE A 181 6.68 -6.25 4.40
N GLY A 182 7.62 -5.30 4.35
CA GLY A 182 7.99 -4.60 3.12
C GLY A 182 8.56 -5.55 2.07
N LEU A 183 9.46 -6.46 2.47
CA LEU A 183 10.02 -7.50 1.60
C LEU A 183 8.96 -8.50 1.14
N ILE A 184 8.06 -8.93 2.02
CA ILE A 184 6.95 -9.80 1.62
C ILE A 184 6.03 -9.07 0.64
N SER A 185 5.75 -7.79 0.89
CA SER A 185 4.87 -6.98 0.04
C SER A 185 5.47 -6.70 -1.33
N SER A 186 6.80 -6.69 -1.50
CA SER A 186 7.40 -6.46 -2.82
C SER A 186 7.07 -7.59 -3.81
N TRP A 187 6.87 -8.83 -3.32
CA TRP A 187 6.46 -9.96 -4.16
C TRP A 187 5.00 -9.91 -4.63
N ASN A 188 4.21 -8.92 -4.22
CA ASN A 188 2.87 -8.73 -4.77
C ASN A 188 2.87 -7.94 -6.08
N TYR A 189 3.99 -7.32 -6.47
CA TYR A 189 4.08 -6.44 -7.64
C TYR A 189 4.61 -7.16 -8.89
N THR A 190 4.08 -8.35 -9.19
CA THR A 190 4.55 -9.17 -10.33
C THR A 190 4.28 -8.54 -11.69
N GLY A 191 3.32 -7.61 -11.80
CA GLY A 191 3.06 -6.87 -13.04
C GLY A 191 4.22 -5.93 -13.40
N GLY A 192 4.82 -5.28 -12.38
CA GLY A 192 6.03 -4.47 -12.56
C GLY A 192 7.24 -5.31 -12.98
N ASP A 193 7.44 -6.46 -12.33
CA ASP A 193 8.50 -7.40 -12.68
C ASP A 193 8.30 -7.95 -14.11
N ALA A 194 7.07 -8.25 -14.50
CA ALA A 194 6.73 -8.74 -15.84
C ALA A 194 7.04 -7.69 -16.91
N ALA A 195 6.65 -6.43 -16.67
CA ALA A 195 7.00 -5.31 -17.54
C ALA A 195 8.52 -5.15 -17.66
N GLN A 196 9.27 -5.23 -16.55
CA GLN A 196 10.72 -5.12 -16.58
C GLN A 196 11.38 -6.29 -17.35
N LYS A 197 10.93 -7.53 -17.13
CA LYS A 197 11.45 -8.70 -17.86
C LYS A 197 11.17 -8.61 -19.35
N LEU A 198 9.94 -8.21 -19.74
CA LEU A 198 9.60 -7.99 -21.14
C LEU A 198 10.50 -6.92 -21.75
N ASN A 199 10.70 -5.80 -21.06
CA ASN A 199 11.60 -4.74 -21.52
C ASN A 199 13.03 -5.23 -21.74
N LEU A 200 13.58 -6.03 -20.82
CA LEU A 200 14.91 -6.63 -20.97
C LEU A 200 14.98 -7.58 -22.17
N ARG A 201 13.94 -8.39 -22.40
CA ARG A 201 13.82 -9.26 -23.58
C ARG A 201 13.79 -8.43 -24.87
N LEU A 202 13.00 -7.35 -24.92
CA LEU A 202 12.91 -6.46 -26.07
C LEU A 202 14.27 -5.79 -26.35
N ILE A 203 14.97 -5.32 -25.30
CA ILE A 203 16.31 -4.73 -25.43
C ILE A 203 17.31 -5.75 -25.99
N ASP A 204 17.27 -7.00 -25.52
CA ASP A 204 18.16 -8.07 -26.00
C ASP A 204 17.90 -8.45 -27.46
N MET A 205 16.62 -8.55 -27.86
CA MET A 205 16.24 -8.91 -29.23
C MET A 205 16.60 -7.84 -30.27
N TYR A 206 16.40 -6.56 -29.95
CA TYR A 206 16.60 -5.47 -30.91
C TYR A 206 17.94 -4.74 -30.75
N GLY A 207 18.64 -4.97 -29.63
CA GLY A 207 19.92 -4.37 -29.32
C GLY A 207 19.83 -2.90 -28.85
N PRO A 208 20.98 -2.28 -28.49
CA PRO A 208 21.04 -0.93 -27.93
C PRO A 208 20.84 0.21 -28.94
N ASN A 209 20.97 -0.08 -30.24
CA ASN A 209 20.84 0.88 -31.36
C ASN A 209 19.69 0.50 -32.31
N ALA A 210 18.59 0.00 -31.74
CA ALA A 210 17.46 -0.50 -32.50
C ALA A 210 16.79 0.61 -33.32
N ASN A 211 16.87 0.55 -34.65
CA ASN A 211 16.01 1.32 -35.54
C ASN A 211 14.77 0.48 -35.87
N MET A 212 13.78 0.48 -34.97
CA MET A 212 12.55 -0.27 -35.17
C MET A 212 11.74 0.30 -36.34
N ILE A 213 11.40 -0.54 -37.32
CA ILE A 213 10.63 -0.14 -38.52
C ILE A 213 9.12 -0.27 -38.27
N LYS A 214 8.71 -1.08 -37.29
CA LYS A 214 7.31 -1.29 -36.87
C LYS A 214 7.22 -1.15 -35.33
N PRO A 215 6.14 -0.55 -34.78
CA PRO A 215 5.88 -0.61 -33.35
C PRO A 215 5.68 -2.04 -32.86
N ILE A 216 6.11 -2.28 -31.62
CA ILE A 216 5.66 -3.43 -30.83
C ILE A 216 4.52 -2.97 -29.93
N VAL A 217 3.38 -3.64 -30.01
CA VAL A 217 2.22 -3.32 -29.17
C VAL A 217 2.17 -4.32 -28.00
N VAL A 218 2.15 -3.79 -26.79
CA VAL A 218 2.09 -4.55 -25.54
C VAL A 218 0.82 -4.18 -24.81
N HIS A 219 -0.06 -5.15 -24.59
CA HIS A 219 -1.23 -4.96 -23.73
C HIS A 219 -0.89 -5.29 -22.27
N TRP A 220 -1.24 -4.39 -21.36
CA TRP A 220 -1.24 -4.64 -19.92
C TRP A 220 -2.67 -4.74 -19.43
N ASP A 221 -3.02 -5.89 -18.85
CA ASP A 221 -4.33 -6.03 -18.21
C ASP A 221 -4.44 -5.14 -16.95
N VAL A 222 -5.67 -5.01 -16.46
CA VAL A 222 -5.99 -4.21 -15.27
C VAL A 222 -5.18 -4.69 -14.08
N GLY A 223 -5.12 -6.02 -13.86
CA GLY A 223 -4.35 -6.61 -12.77
C GLY A 223 -2.85 -6.29 -12.85
N THR A 224 -2.25 -6.31 -14.04
CA THR A 224 -0.84 -5.96 -14.26
C THR A 224 -0.57 -4.51 -13.90
N CYS A 225 -1.45 -3.59 -14.31
CA CYS A 225 -1.37 -2.18 -13.96
C CYS A 225 -1.51 -1.95 -12.45
N MET A 226 -2.44 -2.65 -11.80
CA MET A 226 -2.64 -2.57 -10.35
C MET A 226 -1.47 -3.15 -9.54
N ASN A 227 -0.70 -4.07 -10.12
CA ASN A 227 0.42 -4.77 -9.48
C ASN A 227 1.79 -4.36 -10.02
N GLY A 228 1.97 -3.07 -10.34
CA GLY A 228 3.29 -2.45 -10.47
C GLY A 228 3.73 -2.06 -11.88
N ALA A 229 2.98 -2.43 -12.93
CA ALA A 229 3.23 -1.90 -14.25
C ALA A 229 2.75 -0.44 -14.32
N SER A 230 3.68 0.48 -14.59
CA SER A 230 3.43 1.91 -14.52
C SER A 230 4.13 2.67 -15.65
N LEU A 231 3.91 3.98 -15.72
CA LEU A 231 4.63 4.84 -16.68
C LEU A 231 6.15 4.90 -16.44
N PHE A 232 6.65 4.41 -15.30
CA PHE A 232 8.09 4.29 -15.02
C PHE A 232 8.67 2.96 -15.50
N THR A 233 7.83 1.96 -15.77
CA THR A 233 8.24 0.66 -16.30
C THR A 233 8.11 0.58 -17.82
N GLN A 234 7.87 1.70 -18.51
CA GLN A 234 7.81 1.76 -19.96
C GLN A 234 9.19 2.11 -20.53
N ILE A 235 9.61 1.42 -21.59
CA ILE A 235 10.82 1.76 -22.37
C ILE A 235 10.39 2.21 -23.76
N GLY A 236 10.77 3.43 -24.16
CA GLY A 236 10.32 4.04 -25.40
C GLY A 236 10.07 5.53 -25.19
N ASP A 237 10.81 6.35 -25.93
CA ASP A 237 10.79 7.81 -25.78
C ASP A 237 9.60 8.43 -26.52
N ASN A 238 8.39 8.22 -25.98
CA ASN A 238 7.19 8.94 -26.38
C ASN A 238 6.54 9.63 -25.16
N LYS A 239 7.37 10.15 -24.24
CA LYS A 239 6.88 10.97 -23.12
C LYS A 239 7.05 12.44 -23.42
N ALA A 240 6.31 12.91 -24.42
CA ALA A 240 5.86 14.30 -24.42
C ALA A 240 4.38 14.35 -24.84
N SER A 241 3.53 14.46 -23.82
CA SER A 241 2.15 14.96 -23.88
C SER A 241 1.06 14.03 -24.42
N GLN A 242 0.16 13.62 -23.52
CA GLN A 242 -1.26 13.36 -23.79
C GLN A 242 -1.59 12.79 -25.18
N ASP A 243 -1.48 11.46 -25.34
CA ASP A 243 -2.01 10.70 -26.48
C ASP A 243 -1.75 11.27 -27.90
N GLN A 244 -0.73 12.12 -28.05
CA GLN A 244 -0.33 12.68 -29.33
C GLN A 244 1.16 12.53 -29.55
N TRP A 245 1.48 12.03 -30.74
CA TRP A 245 2.81 11.95 -31.29
C TRP A 245 3.42 13.34 -31.40
N VAL A 246 4.26 13.74 -30.44
CA VAL A 246 5.17 14.87 -30.63
C VAL A 246 6.51 14.30 -31.06
N SER A 247 6.83 14.43 -32.34
CA SER A 247 8.21 14.27 -32.80
C SER A 247 9.05 15.33 -32.09
N MET A 248 9.79 14.96 -31.06
CA MET A 248 10.95 15.76 -30.67
C MET A 248 11.92 15.64 -31.85
N ASP A 249 11.94 16.67 -32.68
CA ASP A 249 12.84 16.79 -33.81
C ASP A 249 14.28 16.43 -33.38
N ASP A 250 14.90 15.52 -34.14
CA ASP A 250 16.30 15.11 -34.11
C ASP A 250 16.81 14.11 -33.05
N GLN A 251 15.96 13.37 -32.32
CA GLN A 251 16.41 12.15 -31.61
C GLN A 251 15.78 10.89 -32.23
N PRO A 252 16.57 9.90 -32.69
CA PRO A 252 16.00 8.65 -33.19
C PRO A 252 15.28 7.93 -32.04
N VAL A 253 14.00 7.61 -32.25
CA VAL A 253 13.20 6.81 -31.29
C VAL A 253 13.93 5.50 -31.03
N LYS A 254 14.55 5.38 -29.85
CA LYS A 254 15.43 4.25 -29.52
C LYS A 254 14.69 2.91 -29.43
N TYR A 255 13.42 2.95 -29.00
CA TYR A 255 12.50 1.81 -28.97
C TYR A 255 11.09 2.32 -29.29
N TRP A 256 10.44 1.73 -30.30
CA TRP A 256 9.08 2.06 -30.70
C TRP A 256 8.12 1.03 -30.10
N ILE A 257 7.66 1.28 -28.88
CA ILE A 257 6.74 0.40 -28.14
C ILE A 257 5.48 1.17 -27.78
N ILE A 258 4.32 0.54 -28.03
CA ILE A 258 3.00 1.08 -27.71
C ILE A 258 2.42 0.23 -26.58
N TYR A 259 2.02 0.87 -25.48
CA TYR A 259 1.44 0.19 -24.33
C TYR A 259 -0.07 0.43 -24.32
N ASP A 260 -0.85 -0.62 -24.59
CA ASP A 260 -2.31 -0.63 -24.49
C ASP A 260 -2.75 -1.01 -23.06
N LYS A 261 -3.85 -0.39 -22.60
CA LYS A 261 -4.48 -0.63 -21.29
C LYS A 261 -6.00 -0.64 -21.39
N THR A 262 -6.52 -1.06 -22.54
CA THR A 262 -7.96 -1.06 -22.81
C THR A 262 -8.66 -2.02 -21.85
N GLU A 263 -9.55 -1.50 -21.00
CA GLU A 263 -10.23 -2.29 -19.96
C GLU A 263 -11.55 -2.91 -20.45
N ASP A 264 -12.20 -2.28 -21.43
CA ASP A 264 -13.48 -2.74 -21.96
C ASP A 264 -13.32 -4.00 -22.81
N THR A 265 -14.03 -5.08 -22.44
CA THR A 265 -13.87 -6.40 -23.07
C THR A 265 -14.30 -6.40 -24.53
N ASP A 266 -15.34 -5.63 -24.88
CA ASP A 266 -15.85 -5.56 -26.25
C ASP A 266 -14.90 -4.79 -27.16
N ALA A 267 -14.33 -3.69 -26.68
CA ALA A 267 -13.25 -2.98 -27.37
C ALA A 267 -11.99 -3.85 -27.49
N LEU A 268 -11.59 -4.55 -26.43
CA LEU A 268 -10.40 -5.41 -26.38
C LEU A 268 -10.46 -6.52 -27.44
N ALA A 269 -11.63 -7.14 -27.62
CA ALA A 269 -11.84 -8.17 -28.64
C ALA A 269 -11.67 -7.65 -30.08
N GLN A 270 -11.84 -6.35 -30.31
CA GLN A 270 -11.68 -5.74 -31.64
C GLN A 270 -10.22 -5.40 -31.97
N ILE A 271 -9.38 -5.20 -30.95
CA ILE A 271 -7.98 -4.76 -31.10
C ILE A 271 -6.96 -5.83 -30.70
N VAL A 272 -7.41 -7.01 -30.26
CA VAL A 272 -6.53 -8.11 -29.83
C VAL A 272 -5.50 -8.51 -30.89
N ASP A 273 -5.85 -8.38 -32.17
CA ASP A 273 -4.98 -8.67 -33.30
C ASP A 273 -3.92 -7.58 -33.57
N ASP A 274 -3.91 -6.48 -32.83
CA ASP A 274 -2.85 -5.49 -32.91
C ASP A 274 -1.71 -5.81 -31.94
N PHE A 275 -1.97 -6.63 -30.92
CA PHE A 275 -1.03 -6.91 -29.85
C PHE A 275 0.06 -7.91 -30.26
N ASP A 276 1.31 -7.59 -29.96
CA ASP A 276 2.44 -8.50 -30.12
C ASP A 276 2.72 -9.26 -28.80
N TYR A 277 2.55 -8.56 -27.66
CA TYR A 277 2.67 -9.15 -26.32
C TYR A 277 1.46 -8.83 -25.46
N TRP A 278 1.12 -9.75 -24.56
CA TRP A 278 0.12 -9.57 -23.51
C TRP A 278 0.76 -9.89 -22.17
N VAL A 279 0.81 -8.90 -21.27
CA VAL A 279 1.23 -9.11 -19.88
C VAL A 279 -0.01 -9.25 -19.02
N GLN A 280 -0.07 -10.39 -18.35
CA GLN A 280 -1.23 -10.82 -17.59
C GLN A 280 -0.91 -10.96 -16.10
N TYR A 281 -1.85 -10.57 -15.26
CA TYR A 281 -1.86 -10.84 -13.84
C TYR A 281 -2.96 -11.86 -13.47
N ASP A 282 -2.58 -12.88 -12.71
CA ASP A 282 -3.37 -14.06 -12.36
C ASP A 282 -3.95 -14.79 -13.61
N ASP A 283 -5.00 -15.58 -13.43
CA ASP A 283 -5.56 -16.47 -14.46
C ASP A 283 -6.83 -15.87 -15.12
N GLU A 284 -6.78 -14.59 -15.48
CA GLU A 284 -7.89 -13.94 -16.22
C GLU A 284 -8.05 -14.55 -17.63
N PRO A 285 -9.25 -14.55 -18.22
CA PRO A 285 -9.44 -15.06 -19.58
C PRO A 285 -8.79 -14.12 -20.60
N LEU A 286 -7.87 -14.64 -21.43
CA LEU A 286 -7.30 -13.90 -22.54
C LEU A 286 -8.29 -13.84 -23.71
N ALA A 287 -8.41 -12.66 -24.33
CA ALA A 287 -9.06 -12.55 -25.62
C ALA A 287 -8.28 -13.36 -26.66
N GLN A 288 -8.99 -14.18 -27.44
CA GLN A 288 -8.36 -15.04 -28.42
C GLN A 288 -8.03 -14.24 -29.68
N PRO A 289 -6.83 -14.42 -30.27
CA PRO A 289 -6.48 -13.79 -31.53
C PRO A 289 -7.27 -14.44 -32.68
N SER A 290 -7.28 -13.78 -33.84
CA SER A 290 -7.92 -14.28 -35.06
C SER A 290 -7.34 -15.62 -35.56
N ASP A 291 -8.13 -16.30 -36.40
CA ASP A 291 -7.79 -17.60 -36.98
C ASP A 291 -6.37 -17.59 -37.61
N GLY A 292 -5.52 -18.50 -37.14
CA GLY A 292 -4.13 -18.63 -37.61
C GLY A 292 -3.09 -18.03 -36.66
N TYR A 293 -3.49 -17.44 -35.54
CA TYR A 293 -2.60 -17.00 -34.46
C TYR A 293 -2.95 -17.67 -33.13
N GLU A 294 -1.96 -17.78 -32.24
CA GLU A 294 -2.12 -18.27 -30.88
C GLU A 294 -1.26 -17.47 -29.90
N TRP A 295 -1.66 -17.46 -28.64
CA TRP A 295 -0.84 -16.93 -27.54
C TRP A 295 0.13 -18.00 -27.06
N ILE A 296 1.42 -17.73 -27.20
CA ILE A 296 2.48 -18.58 -26.65
C ILE A 296 2.93 -18.00 -25.31
N LEU A 297 2.92 -18.83 -24.27
CA LEU A 297 3.45 -18.45 -22.97
C LEU A 297 4.98 -18.37 -23.03
N VAL A 298 5.51 -17.17 -22.83
CA VAL A 298 6.93 -16.88 -22.93
C VAL A 298 7.63 -16.95 -21.60
N ASP A 299 7.02 -16.40 -20.56
CA ASP A 299 7.60 -16.36 -19.22
C ASP A 299 6.50 -16.34 -18.15
N MET A 300 6.86 -16.79 -16.95
CA MET A 300 6.03 -16.81 -15.77
C MET A 300 6.76 -16.14 -14.60
N LEU A 301 6.01 -15.40 -13.80
CA LEU A 301 6.50 -14.72 -12.62
C LEU A 301 5.73 -15.17 -11.40
N GLU A 302 6.49 -15.53 -10.37
CA GLU A 302 5.94 -15.96 -9.10
C GLU A 302 5.69 -14.75 -8.19
N GLY A 303 4.49 -14.67 -7.63
CA GLY A 303 4.12 -13.73 -6.58
C GLY A 303 3.91 -14.44 -5.25
N TYR A 304 3.73 -13.66 -4.18
CA TYR A 304 3.44 -14.20 -2.86
C TYR A 304 2.05 -14.90 -2.82
N ASP A 305 2.00 -16.09 -2.23
CA ASP A 305 0.78 -16.89 -2.05
C ASP A 305 0.47 -17.14 -0.57
N GLY A 306 1.49 -17.22 0.28
CA GLY A 306 1.29 -17.39 1.71
C GLY A 306 2.55 -17.81 2.46
N ILE A 307 2.36 -18.28 3.68
CA ILE A 307 3.42 -18.85 4.51
C ILE A 307 3.25 -20.37 4.56
N ASN A 308 4.37 -21.10 4.47
CA ASN A 308 4.41 -22.52 4.72
C ASN A 308 4.27 -22.82 6.22
N THR A 309 3.02 -22.81 6.69
CA THR A 309 2.68 -23.03 8.09
C THR A 309 3.20 -24.37 8.62
N GLN A 310 3.25 -25.42 7.80
CA GLN A 310 3.78 -26.72 8.20
C GLN A 310 5.28 -26.65 8.51
N LEU A 311 6.06 -26.01 7.65
CA LEU A 311 7.48 -25.78 7.87
C LEU A 311 7.70 -24.92 9.12
N VAL A 312 7.00 -23.80 9.23
CA VAL A 312 7.11 -22.89 10.39
C VAL A 312 6.80 -23.62 11.70
N ILE A 313 5.72 -24.41 11.74
CA ILE A 313 5.37 -25.22 12.92
C ILE A 313 6.46 -26.26 13.22
N SER A 314 7.06 -26.89 12.20
CA SER A 314 8.13 -27.87 12.39
C SER A 314 9.40 -27.25 12.99
N LEU A 315 9.74 -26.02 12.59
CA LEU A 315 10.86 -25.25 13.12
C LEU A 315 10.60 -24.85 14.58
N LEU A 316 9.37 -24.42 14.88
CA LEU A 316 8.97 -24.05 16.24
C LEU A 316 8.93 -25.25 17.21
N LYS A 317 8.66 -26.46 16.71
CA LYS A 317 8.64 -27.68 17.53
C LYS A 317 10.03 -28.13 17.98
N ASN A 318 11.09 -27.84 17.22
CA ASN A 318 12.46 -28.27 17.51
C ASN A 318 13.44 -27.08 17.59
N PRO A 319 13.23 -26.14 18.52
CA PRO A 319 14.01 -24.90 18.57
C PRO A 319 15.50 -25.16 18.80
N GLY A 320 15.85 -26.17 19.61
CA GLY A 320 17.25 -26.52 19.87
C GLY A 320 18.04 -26.92 18.61
N GLN A 321 17.41 -27.65 17.69
CA GLN A 321 18.03 -28.02 16.41
C GLN A 321 18.18 -26.80 15.49
N VAL A 322 17.18 -25.93 15.45
CA VAL A 322 17.23 -24.67 14.71
C VAL A 322 18.37 -23.80 15.20
N PHE A 323 18.52 -23.61 16.51
CA PHE A 323 19.63 -22.85 17.08
C PHE A 323 20.98 -23.48 16.76
N ALA A 324 21.12 -24.81 16.89
CA ALA A 324 22.36 -25.50 16.56
C ALA A 324 22.76 -25.29 15.08
N GLN A 325 21.81 -25.40 14.15
CA GLN A 325 22.04 -25.15 12.72
C GLN A 325 22.36 -23.68 12.43
N LEU A 326 21.73 -22.75 13.14
CA LEU A 326 21.99 -21.31 13.00
C LEU A 326 23.39 -20.95 13.50
N PHE A 327 23.79 -21.46 14.67
CA PHE A 327 25.16 -21.31 15.19
C PHE A 327 26.19 -21.93 14.25
N HIS A 328 25.93 -23.13 13.73
CA HIS A 328 26.81 -23.79 12.77
C HIS A 328 26.94 -22.98 11.46
N SER A 329 25.84 -22.41 10.96
CA SER A 329 25.83 -21.55 9.77
C SER A 329 26.66 -20.27 9.98
N ILE A 330 26.57 -19.66 11.17
CA ILE A 330 27.35 -18.46 11.53
C ILE A 330 28.83 -18.79 11.66
N GLU A 331 29.18 -19.89 12.36
CA GLU A 331 30.57 -20.30 12.59
C GLU A 331 31.25 -20.72 11.27
N SER A 332 30.54 -21.46 10.42
CA SER A 332 31.02 -21.89 9.11
C SER A 332 30.95 -20.80 8.03
N LYS A 333 30.32 -19.65 8.32
CA LYS A 333 29.98 -18.58 7.36
C LYS A 333 29.21 -19.07 6.12
N ASN A 334 28.53 -20.21 6.24
CA ASN A 334 27.70 -20.77 5.19
C ASN A 334 26.22 -20.50 5.51
N PHE A 335 25.59 -19.64 4.72
CA PHE A 335 24.19 -19.22 4.93
C PHE A 335 23.18 -19.96 4.05
N THR A 336 23.60 -21.00 3.31
CA THR A 336 22.72 -21.72 2.38
C THR A 336 21.53 -22.37 3.10
N TRP A 337 21.74 -22.91 4.30
CA TRP A 337 20.64 -23.46 5.10
C TRP A 337 19.61 -22.39 5.47
N ILE A 338 20.07 -21.21 5.91
CA ILE A 338 19.19 -20.08 6.27
C ILE A 338 18.41 -19.61 5.03
N GLN A 339 19.08 -19.46 3.89
CA GLN A 339 18.43 -19.09 2.63
C GLN A 339 17.36 -20.11 2.24
N ASN A 340 17.69 -21.41 2.25
CA ASN A 340 16.73 -22.47 1.96
C ASN A 340 15.53 -22.46 2.91
N VAL A 341 15.75 -22.23 4.21
CA VAL A 341 14.65 -22.13 5.17
C VAL A 341 13.77 -20.92 4.85
N LEU A 342 14.34 -19.77 4.54
CA LEU A 342 13.58 -18.57 4.18
C LEU A 342 12.79 -18.76 2.88
N ASP A 343 13.41 -19.30 1.84
CA ASP A 343 12.78 -19.54 0.54
C ASP A 343 11.62 -20.54 0.65
N ASN A 344 11.76 -21.58 1.49
CA ASN A 344 10.70 -22.57 1.70
C ASN A 344 9.64 -22.13 2.74
N CYS A 345 9.92 -21.10 3.54
CA CYS A 345 8.94 -20.52 4.47
C CYS A 345 7.87 -19.74 3.72
N ILE A 346 8.18 -19.19 2.55
CA ILE A 346 7.23 -18.44 1.73
C ILE A 346 6.71 -19.33 0.61
N LYS A 347 5.39 -19.44 0.53
CA LYS A 347 4.72 -20.04 -0.62
C LYS A 347 4.61 -18.99 -1.70
N LYS A 348 5.01 -19.36 -2.91
CA LYS A 348 4.83 -18.55 -4.10
C LYS A 348 3.91 -19.26 -5.09
N LYS A 349 3.15 -18.49 -5.84
CA LYS A 349 2.28 -18.96 -6.93
C LYS A 349 2.59 -18.13 -8.16
N VAL A 350 2.50 -18.72 -9.36
CA VAL A 350 2.54 -17.96 -10.60
C VAL A 350 1.39 -16.94 -10.59
N ARG A 351 1.74 -15.66 -10.68
CA ARG A 351 0.80 -14.54 -10.76
C ARG A 351 1.05 -13.68 -11.99
N GLY A 352 2.29 -13.52 -12.46
CA GLY A 352 2.57 -12.80 -13.70
C GLY A 352 2.78 -13.77 -14.86
N LYS A 353 2.23 -13.46 -16.03
CA LYS A 353 2.51 -14.19 -17.27
C LYS A 353 2.80 -13.23 -18.40
N ILE A 354 3.73 -13.61 -19.27
CA ILE A 354 4.03 -12.88 -20.49
C ILE A 354 3.68 -13.78 -21.65
N TRP A 355 2.76 -13.33 -22.48
CA TRP A 355 2.32 -14.03 -23.69
C TRP A 355 2.84 -13.29 -24.92
N GLU A 356 3.22 -14.05 -25.94
CA GLU A 356 3.64 -13.55 -27.25
C GLU A 356 2.71 -14.11 -28.30
N ARG A 357 2.24 -13.24 -29.20
CA ARG A 357 1.38 -13.68 -30.30
C ARG A 357 2.23 -14.32 -31.37
N ALA A 358 1.95 -15.58 -31.70
CA ALA A 358 2.64 -16.31 -32.75
C ALA A 358 1.66 -16.84 -33.79
N LYS A 359 2.15 -17.00 -35.02
CA LYS A 359 1.37 -17.64 -36.08
C LYS A 359 1.36 -19.15 -35.88
N ILE A 360 0.18 -19.78 -35.94
CA ILE A 360 0.02 -21.22 -35.85
C ILE A 360 0.79 -21.85 -37.02
N GLN A 361 1.84 -22.61 -36.71
CA GLN A 361 2.53 -23.39 -37.73
C GLN A 361 1.63 -24.56 -38.13
N SER A 362 1.05 -24.49 -39.33
CA SER A 362 0.41 -25.67 -39.94
C SER A 362 1.50 -26.73 -40.16
N LEU A 363 1.45 -27.82 -39.41
CA LEU A 363 2.28 -29.01 -39.61
C LEU A 363 2.10 -29.62 -41.00
#